data_AF-A0AAD3S1S3-F1
#
_entry.id   AF-A0AAD3S1S3-F1
#
_cell.length_a   1.000
_cell.length_b   1.000
_cell.length_c   1.000
_cell.angle_alpha   90.00
_cell.angle_beta   90.00
_cell.angle_gamma   90.00
#
_symmetry.space_group_name_H-M   'P 1'
#
loop_
_entity.id
_entity.type
_entity.pdbx_description
1 polymer ?
#
loop_
_entity_poly.entity_id
_entity_poly.type
_entity_poly.pdbx_seq_one_letter_code
_entity_poly.pdbx_strand_id
1 'polypeptide(L)'
;MGLSNLRSEASKKTDCKFEKKLQFYAKVRETVASLNVKKAIGKDKIVRRRQKKLKAYDLSTLSEFLPELKDPRPHPPPPSKFELSCKSRQKLVLKEGKQLMAVLNHPVFQSDPLGAIHQHLQCTQLAIDKKPLKSRIRGGKKKKQKKLKSSAPRPMDM
;
A
#
# COMPACT_ATOMS: atom_id res chain seq x y z
N MET A 1 15.15 -3.55 90.30
CA MET A 1 14.38 -4.07 89.14
C MET A 1 14.46 -3.05 88.01
N GLY A 2 14.99 -3.36 86.82
CA GLY A 2 14.92 -2.38 85.72
C GLY A 2 15.88 -2.47 84.53
N LEU A 3 16.33 -3.66 84.07
CA LEU A 3 17.21 -3.75 82.88
C LEU A 3 16.65 -4.56 81.69
N SER A 4 15.41 -5.05 81.75
CA SER A 4 14.83 -5.88 80.67
C SER A 4 14.27 -5.09 79.48
N ASN A 5 13.99 -3.79 79.62
CA ASN A 5 13.20 -3.04 78.63
C ASN A 5 14.00 -2.52 77.43
N LEU A 6 15.33 -2.46 77.50
CA LEU A 6 16.18 -1.92 76.42
C LEU A 6 16.35 -2.90 75.24
N ARG A 7 16.38 -4.21 75.52
CA ARG A 7 16.56 -5.25 74.50
C ARG A 7 15.32 -5.44 73.63
N SER A 8 14.12 -5.28 74.21
CA SER A 8 12.83 -5.42 73.51
C SER A 8 12.52 -4.25 72.57
N GLU A 9 12.99 -3.03 72.86
CA GLU A 9 12.81 -1.88 71.98
C GLU A 9 13.71 -1.93 70.73
N ALA A 10 14.88 -2.57 70.83
CA ALA A 10 15.76 -2.78 69.68
C ALA A 10 15.19 -3.81 68.69
N SER A 11 14.58 -4.91 69.18
CA SER A 11 13.95 -5.93 68.34
C SER A 11 12.69 -5.41 67.63
N LYS A 12 11.84 -4.63 68.31
CA LYS A 12 10.68 -3.98 67.70
C LYS A 12 11.07 -3.07 66.53
N LYS A 13 12.19 -2.37 66.63
CA LYS A 13 12.73 -1.52 65.56
C LYS A 13 13.24 -2.35 64.38
N THR A 14 13.83 -3.53 64.60
CA THR A 14 14.24 -4.44 63.52
C THR A 14 13.04 -5.11 62.85
N ASP A 15 12.03 -5.48 63.63
CA ASP A 15 10.77 -6.05 63.12
C ASP A 15 10.01 -5.02 62.28
N CYS A 16 9.97 -3.76 62.71
CA CYS A 16 9.43 -2.64 61.92
C CYS A 16 10.17 -2.45 60.58
N LYS A 17 11.50 -2.65 60.54
CA LYS A 17 12.27 -2.59 59.29
C LYS A 17 11.96 -3.77 58.37
N PHE A 18 11.74 -4.96 58.92
CA PHE A 18 11.37 -6.15 58.16
C PHE A 18 9.98 -6.00 57.55
N GLU A 19 9.01 -5.54 58.33
CA GLU A 19 7.65 -5.27 57.88
C GLU A 19 7.62 -4.24 56.75
N LYS A 20 8.38 -3.14 56.88
CA LYS A 20 8.53 -2.14 55.81
C LYS A 20 9.12 -2.73 54.52
N LYS A 21 10.07 -3.67 54.63
CA LYS A 21 10.62 -4.37 53.46
C LYS A 21 9.56 -5.26 52.79
N LEU A 22 8.78 -6.00 53.56
CA LEU A 22 7.69 -6.82 53.01
C LEU A 22 6.65 -5.97 52.28
N GLN A 23 6.24 -4.86 52.88
CA GLN A 23 5.31 -3.91 52.25
C GLN A 23 5.88 -3.33 50.95
N PHE A 24 7.17 -2.99 50.94
CA PHE A 24 7.84 -2.54 49.73
C PHE A 24 7.81 -3.60 48.62
N TYR A 25 8.20 -4.84 48.92
CA TYR A 25 8.18 -5.93 47.93
C TYR A 25 6.77 -6.26 47.44
N ALA A 26 5.77 -6.22 48.32
CA ALA A 26 4.37 -6.39 47.95
C ALA A 26 3.93 -5.31 46.95
N LYS A 27 4.24 -4.04 47.24
CA LYS A 27 3.92 -2.90 46.37
C LYS A 27 4.65 -2.96 45.02
N VAL A 28 5.91 -3.37 45.00
CA VAL A 28 6.65 -3.59 43.74
C VAL A 28 6.01 -4.71 42.92
N ARG A 29 5.63 -5.83 43.55
CA ARG A 29 4.96 -6.93 42.85
C ARG A 29 3.60 -6.52 42.28
N GLU A 30 2.80 -5.81 43.06
CA GLU A 30 1.48 -5.31 42.63
C GLU A 30 1.59 -4.33 41.46
N THR A 31 2.52 -3.37 41.53
CA THR A 31 2.74 -2.40 40.46
C THR A 31 3.21 -3.07 39.16
N VAL A 32 4.13 -4.04 39.22
CA VAL A 32 4.57 -4.82 38.06
C VAL A 32 3.41 -5.63 37.47
N ALA A 33 2.58 -6.27 38.30
CA ALA A 33 1.40 -7.00 37.85
C ALA A 33 0.40 -6.07 37.13
N SER A 34 0.10 -4.90 37.73
CA SER A 34 -0.82 -3.91 37.14
C SER A 34 -0.32 -3.37 35.79
N LEU A 35 0.99 -3.16 35.64
CA LEU A 35 1.60 -2.70 34.39
C LEU A 35 1.50 -3.77 33.30
N ASN A 36 1.71 -5.03 33.65
CA ASN A 36 1.60 -6.15 32.71
C ASN A 36 0.15 -6.36 32.24
N VAL A 37 -0.83 -6.25 33.13
CA VAL A 37 -2.26 -6.29 32.78
C VAL A 37 -2.61 -5.17 31.79
N LYS A 38 -2.17 -3.93 32.03
CA LYS A 38 -2.38 -2.81 31.11
C LYS A 38 -1.76 -3.06 29.73
N LYS A 39 -0.55 -3.63 29.68
CA LYS A 39 0.13 -3.98 28.42
C LYS A 39 -0.59 -5.08 27.65
N ALA A 40 -1.13 -6.08 28.33
CA ALA A 40 -1.89 -7.18 27.69
C ALA A 40 -3.20 -6.66 27.06
N ILE A 41 -3.98 -5.88 27.81
CA ILE A 41 -5.25 -5.30 27.33
C ILE A 41 -5.03 -4.41 26.10
N GLY A 42 -3.93 -3.64 26.07
CA GLY A 42 -3.57 -2.81 24.92
C GLY A 42 -3.28 -3.61 23.64
N LYS A 43 -2.61 -4.76 23.77
CA LYS A 43 -2.27 -5.64 22.64
C LYS A 43 -3.53 -6.29 22.05
N ASP A 44 -4.44 -6.77 22.90
CA ASP A 44 -5.67 -7.43 22.45
C ASP A 44 -6.59 -6.49 21.67
N LYS A 45 -6.69 -5.22 22.08
CA LYS A 45 -7.46 -4.20 21.35
C LYS A 45 -6.90 -3.97 19.93
N ILE A 46 -5.58 -3.96 19.77
CA ILE A 46 -4.93 -3.79 18.46
C ILE A 46 -5.16 -5.01 17.57
N VAL A 47 -5.01 -6.22 18.11
CA VAL A 47 -5.21 -7.47 17.37
C VAL A 47 -6.67 -7.60 16.89
N ARG A 48 -7.66 -7.37 17.76
CA ARG A 48 -9.08 -7.39 17.40
C ARG A 48 -9.42 -6.35 16.32
N ARG A 49 -8.87 -5.13 16.41
CA ARG A 49 -9.08 -4.09 15.39
C ARG A 49 -8.49 -4.50 14.04
N ARG A 50 -7.31 -5.13 14.02
CA ARG A 50 -6.67 -5.64 12.80
C ARG A 50 -7.50 -6.77 12.17
N GLN A 51 -7.97 -7.71 12.98
CA GLN A 51 -8.84 -8.81 12.52
C GLN A 51 -10.18 -8.32 11.96
N LYS A 52 -10.83 -7.34 12.61
CA LYS A 52 -12.08 -6.74 12.10
C LYS A 52 -11.88 -6.07 10.74
N LYS A 53 -10.73 -5.40 10.53
CA LYS A 53 -10.39 -4.84 9.22
C LYS A 53 -10.16 -5.92 8.18
N LEU A 54 -9.43 -6.98 8.49
CA LEU A 54 -9.17 -8.06 7.53
C LEU A 54 -10.47 -8.72 7.03
N LYS A 55 -11.43 -8.99 7.92
CA LYS A 55 -12.73 -9.56 7.53
C LYS A 55 -13.59 -8.63 6.66
N ALA A 56 -13.49 -7.31 6.85
CA ALA A 56 -14.25 -6.34 6.06
C ALA A 56 -13.77 -6.23 4.60
N TYR A 57 -12.55 -6.69 4.30
CA TYR A 57 -11.99 -6.72 2.96
C TYR A 57 -11.96 -8.14 2.36
N ASP A 58 -12.66 -9.09 2.98
CA ASP A 58 -12.82 -10.41 2.40
C ASP A 58 -13.83 -10.34 1.25
N LEU A 59 -13.30 -10.28 0.04
CA LEU A 59 -14.06 -10.18 -1.22
C LEU A 59 -14.28 -11.56 -1.86
N SER A 60 -14.01 -12.65 -1.15
CA SER A 60 -14.21 -14.02 -1.65
C SER A 60 -15.65 -14.25 -2.13
N THR A 61 -16.65 -13.65 -1.47
CA THR A 61 -18.05 -13.72 -1.87
C THR A 61 -18.34 -13.09 -3.23
N LEU A 62 -17.50 -12.16 -3.73
CA LEU A 62 -17.69 -11.57 -5.05
C LEU A 62 -17.42 -12.57 -6.19
N SER A 63 -16.66 -13.65 -5.95
CA SER A 63 -16.43 -14.65 -7.00
C SER A 63 -17.69 -15.42 -7.38
N GLU A 64 -18.68 -15.51 -6.48
CA GLU A 64 -19.97 -16.16 -6.76
C GLU A 64 -20.86 -15.34 -7.71
N PHE A 65 -20.67 -14.01 -7.75
CA PHE A 65 -21.45 -13.10 -8.59
C PHE A 65 -20.78 -12.75 -9.91
N LEU A 66 -19.50 -13.11 -10.07
CA LEU A 66 -18.77 -12.89 -11.31
C LEU A 66 -18.89 -14.14 -12.20
N PRO A 67 -19.06 -13.98 -13.52
CA PRO A 67 -18.99 -15.11 -14.44
C PRO A 67 -17.66 -15.85 -14.24
N GLU A 68 -17.73 -17.17 -14.05
CA GLU A 68 -16.54 -18.03 -13.97
C GLU A 68 -15.74 -17.90 -15.28
N LEU A 69 -14.70 -17.05 -15.25
CA LEU A 69 -13.75 -16.91 -16.35
C LEU A 69 -12.97 -18.22 -16.43
N LYS A 70 -13.33 -19.06 -17.42
CA LYS A 70 -12.77 -20.41 -17.64
C LYS A 70 -11.28 -20.46 -17.97
N ASP A 71 -10.64 -19.31 -18.14
CA ASP A 71 -9.21 -19.23 -18.37
C ASP A 71 -8.55 -18.49 -17.20
N PRO A 72 -7.62 -19.13 -16.48
CA PRO A 72 -6.65 -18.43 -15.67
C PRO A 72 -5.81 -17.55 -16.60
N ARG A 73 -6.34 -16.36 -16.95
CA ARG A 73 -5.48 -15.26 -17.38
C ARG A 73 -4.42 -15.14 -16.30
N PRO A 74 -3.12 -15.01 -16.63
CA PRO A 74 -2.08 -14.82 -15.64
C PRO A 74 -2.49 -13.61 -14.81
N HIS A 75 -3.05 -13.87 -13.62
CA HIS A 75 -3.37 -12.84 -12.69
C HIS A 75 -2.04 -12.14 -12.46
N PRO A 76 -1.95 -10.82 -12.71
CA PRO A 76 -0.76 -10.11 -12.29
C PRO A 76 -0.57 -10.47 -10.82
N PRO A 77 0.66 -10.86 -10.41
CA PRO A 77 0.92 -11.30 -9.05
C PRO A 77 0.28 -10.30 -8.09
N PRO A 78 -0.38 -10.76 -7.01
CA PRO A 78 -1.05 -9.87 -6.07
C PRO A 78 -0.07 -8.75 -5.75
N PRO A 79 -0.44 -7.48 -5.96
CA PRO A 79 0.52 -6.38 -5.95
C PRO A 79 1.32 -6.51 -4.66
N SER A 80 2.61 -6.80 -4.82
CA SER A 80 3.52 -6.95 -3.70
C SER A 80 3.38 -5.70 -2.88
N LYS A 81 2.78 -5.85 -1.68
CA LYS A 81 2.48 -4.82 -0.67
C LYS A 81 2.78 -3.43 -1.21
N PHE A 82 1.81 -2.80 -1.88
CA PHE A 82 1.99 -1.48 -2.51
C PHE A 82 2.11 -0.42 -1.39
N GLU A 83 3.22 -0.45 -0.66
CA GLU A 83 3.56 0.46 0.41
C GLU A 83 3.94 1.78 -0.26
N LEU A 84 2.90 2.57 -0.55
CA LEU A 84 3.09 3.94 -1.00
C LEU A 84 3.73 4.73 0.16
N SER A 85 5.02 5.05 0.01
CA SER A 85 5.70 6.01 0.87
C SER A 85 5.01 7.39 0.83
N CYS A 86 5.18 8.21 1.86
CA CYS A 86 4.58 9.57 1.87
C CYS A 86 4.97 10.39 0.63
N LYS A 87 6.23 10.28 0.19
CA LYS A 87 6.73 10.94 -1.03
C LYS A 87 6.05 10.39 -2.29
N SER A 88 5.84 9.08 -2.40
CA SER A 88 5.15 8.51 -3.57
C SER A 88 3.66 8.88 -3.60
N ARG A 89 3.01 8.98 -2.44
CA ARG A 89 1.63 9.49 -2.34
C ARG A 89 1.52 10.94 -2.81
N GLN A 90 2.42 11.82 -2.36
CA GLN A 90 2.41 13.21 -2.80
C GLN A 90 2.62 13.33 -4.32
N LYS A 91 3.56 12.56 -4.88
CA LYS A 91 3.76 12.50 -6.33
C LYS A 91 2.53 12.00 -7.08
N LEU A 92 1.84 10.99 -6.53
CA LEU A 92 0.60 10.46 -7.10
C LEU A 92 -0.47 11.55 -7.12
N VAL A 93 -0.72 12.23 -6.00
CA VAL A 93 -1.71 13.32 -5.90
C VAL A 93 -1.43 14.43 -6.92
N LEU A 94 -0.16 14.84 -7.07
CA LEU A 94 0.21 15.85 -8.06
C LEU A 94 0.00 15.39 -9.51
N LYS A 95 0.22 14.10 -9.82
CA LYS A 95 -0.04 13.54 -11.15
C LYS A 95 -1.53 13.47 -11.44
N GLU A 96 -2.31 12.88 -10.54
CA GLU A 96 -3.76 12.75 -10.67
C GLU A 96 -4.43 14.13 -10.76
N GLY A 97 -3.99 15.09 -9.95
CA GLY A 97 -4.50 16.47 -10.02
C GLY A 97 -4.26 17.12 -11.37
N LYS A 98 -3.07 16.94 -11.97
CA LYS A 98 -2.78 17.45 -13.33
C LYS A 98 -3.66 16.78 -14.38
N GLN A 99 -3.86 15.46 -14.28
CA GLN A 99 -4.72 14.73 -15.21
C GLN A 99 -6.18 15.19 -15.11
N LEU A 100 -6.69 15.36 -13.90
CA LEU A 100 -8.05 15.86 -13.68
C LEU A 100 -8.22 17.26 -14.28
N MET A 101 -7.28 18.17 -14.01
CA MET A 101 -7.33 19.52 -14.59
C MET A 101 -7.29 19.48 -16.13
N ALA A 102 -6.51 18.57 -16.72
CA ALA A 102 -6.48 18.41 -18.17
C ALA A 102 -7.83 17.96 -18.74
N VAL A 103 -8.55 17.05 -18.05
CA VAL A 103 -9.89 16.62 -18.45
C VAL A 103 -10.90 17.76 -18.30
N LEU A 104 -10.89 18.48 -17.17
CA LEU A 104 -11.81 19.58 -16.91
C LEU A 104 -11.61 20.78 -17.88
N ASN A 105 -10.38 21.01 -18.31
CA ASN A 105 -10.04 22.06 -19.28
C ASN A 105 -10.25 21.62 -20.74
N HIS A 106 -10.64 20.38 -21.00
CA HIS A 106 -10.83 19.88 -22.35
C HIS A 106 -12.15 20.40 -22.94
N PRO A 107 -12.16 21.01 -24.14
CA PRO A 107 -13.35 21.65 -24.69
C PRO A 107 -14.52 20.68 -24.89
N VAL A 108 -14.24 19.44 -25.32
CA VAL A 108 -15.27 18.40 -25.49
C VAL A 108 -15.92 18.03 -24.14
N PHE A 109 -15.15 18.03 -23.05
CA PHE A 109 -15.67 17.73 -21.72
C PHE A 109 -16.49 18.88 -21.15
N GLN A 110 -16.14 20.13 -21.48
CA GLN A 110 -16.89 21.32 -21.08
C GLN A 110 -18.25 21.43 -21.80
N SER A 111 -18.31 21.03 -23.08
CA SER A 111 -19.55 21.06 -23.85
C SER A 111 -20.49 19.91 -23.53
N ASP A 112 -19.97 18.68 -23.42
CA ASP A 112 -20.75 17.49 -23.08
C ASP A 112 -19.90 16.50 -22.26
N PRO A 113 -19.97 16.56 -20.92
CA PRO A 113 -19.18 15.69 -20.06
C PRO A 113 -19.56 14.22 -20.20
N LEU A 114 -20.85 13.92 -20.42
CA LEU A 114 -21.35 12.55 -20.54
C LEU A 114 -20.90 11.92 -21.86
N GLY A 115 -21.02 12.66 -22.98
CA GLY A 115 -20.53 12.23 -24.28
C GLY A 115 -19.01 12.05 -24.30
N ALA A 116 -18.25 12.98 -23.70
CA ALA A 116 -16.80 12.90 -23.60
C ALA A 116 -16.34 11.65 -22.83
N ILE A 117 -16.98 11.34 -21.70
CA ILE A 117 -16.72 10.12 -20.93
C ILE A 117 -17.05 8.89 -21.77
N HIS A 118 -18.21 8.85 -22.42
CA HIS A 118 -18.61 7.72 -23.24
C HIS A 118 -17.61 7.46 -24.37
N GLN A 119 -17.19 8.49 -25.09
CA GLN A 119 -16.17 8.39 -26.13
C GLN A 119 -14.83 7.88 -25.57
N HIS A 120 -14.39 8.42 -24.43
CA HIS A 120 -13.16 7.98 -23.77
C HIS A 120 -13.22 6.49 -23.39
N LEU A 121 -14.36 6.04 -22.85
CA LEU A 121 -14.56 4.63 -22.49
C LEU A 121 -14.55 3.75 -23.74
N GLN A 122 -15.23 4.14 -24.83
CA GLN A 122 -15.19 3.40 -26.10
C GLN A 122 -13.75 3.28 -26.64
N CYS A 123 -12.98 4.36 -26.66
CA CYS A 123 -11.61 4.34 -27.15
C CYS A 123 -10.66 3.53 -26.27
N THR A 124 -10.83 3.55 -24.94
CA THR A 124 -9.90 2.94 -23.98
C THR A 124 -10.22 1.46 -23.70
N GLN A 125 -11.49 1.07 -23.78
CA GLN A 125 -11.94 -0.30 -23.49
C GLN A 125 -11.83 -1.23 -24.71
N LEU A 126 -11.88 -0.70 -25.94
CA LEU A 126 -11.83 -1.51 -27.17
C LEU A 126 -10.41 -1.84 -27.65
N ALA A 127 -9.55 -2.28 -26.73
CA ALA A 127 -8.40 -3.12 -27.07
C ALA A 127 -8.78 -4.60 -26.92
N ILE A 128 -9.87 -5.04 -27.57
CA ILE A 128 -9.97 -6.44 -27.99
C ILE A 128 -9.02 -6.53 -29.17
N ASP A 129 -7.96 -7.33 -29.03
CA ASP A 129 -6.98 -7.66 -30.05
C ASP A 129 -7.63 -8.10 -31.38
N LYS A 130 -8.09 -7.17 -32.20
CA LYS A 130 -8.06 -7.33 -33.64
C LYS A 130 -6.78 -6.67 -34.11
N LYS A 131 -5.70 -7.46 -34.04
CA LYS A 131 -4.50 -7.24 -34.85
C LYS A 131 -4.95 -6.70 -36.22
N PRO A 132 -4.43 -5.57 -36.72
CA PRO A 132 -4.58 -5.30 -38.13
C PRO A 132 -3.93 -6.47 -38.87
N LEU A 133 -4.75 -7.22 -39.62
CA LEU A 133 -4.30 -8.15 -40.62
C LEU A 133 -3.33 -7.39 -41.50
N LYS A 134 -2.02 -7.63 -41.32
CA LYS A 134 -1.00 -7.20 -42.28
C LYS A 134 -1.36 -7.87 -43.60
N SER A 135 -2.00 -7.14 -44.50
CA SER A 135 -2.17 -7.56 -45.89
C SER A 135 -0.77 -7.79 -46.44
N ARG A 136 -0.43 -9.05 -46.70
CA ARG A 136 0.81 -9.42 -47.38
C ARG A 136 0.77 -8.80 -48.78
N ILE A 137 1.43 -7.66 -48.95
CA ILE A 137 1.87 -7.22 -50.28
C ILE A 137 2.94 -8.22 -50.71
N ARG A 138 2.58 -9.10 -51.63
CA ARG A 138 3.54 -9.97 -52.33
C ARG A 138 4.27 -9.12 -53.37
N GLY A 139 5.60 -9.26 -53.42
CA GLY A 139 6.38 -8.95 -54.60
C GLY A 139 7.37 -7.80 -54.43
N GLY A 140 8.66 -8.13 -54.45
CA GLY A 140 9.73 -7.13 -54.56
C GLY A 140 11.10 -7.67 -54.21
N LYS A 141 11.76 -8.31 -55.18
CA LYS A 141 13.09 -8.92 -55.09
C LYS A 141 14.14 -7.99 -54.43
N LYS A 142 14.91 -8.50 -53.47
CA LYS A 142 16.13 -7.88 -52.96
C LYS A 142 17.14 -7.70 -54.10
N LYS A 143 17.32 -6.47 -54.60
CA LYS A 143 18.46 -6.11 -55.45
C LYS A 143 19.64 -5.70 -54.57
N LYS A 144 20.68 -6.54 -54.62
CA LYS A 144 22.01 -6.35 -54.04
C LYS A 144 22.67 -5.15 -54.75
N GLN A 145 22.72 -3.97 -54.12
CA GLN A 145 23.45 -2.83 -54.69
C GLN A 145 24.93 -2.90 -54.30
N LYS A 146 25.77 -3.07 -55.32
CA LYS A 146 27.23 -2.89 -55.29
C LYS A 146 27.57 -1.44 -54.94
N LYS A 147 28.60 -1.26 -54.11
CA LYS A 147 29.29 0.01 -53.91
C LYS A 147 29.75 0.60 -55.25
N LEU A 148 29.47 1.88 -55.49
CA LEU A 148 30.32 2.76 -56.29
C LEU A 148 30.44 4.12 -55.57
N LYS A 149 31.68 4.60 -55.52
CA LYS A 149 32.15 5.86 -54.94
C LYS A 149 31.94 7.03 -55.92
N SER A 150 32.05 8.25 -55.37
CA SER A 150 32.19 9.56 -56.03
C SER A 150 30.93 10.09 -56.73
N SER A 151 30.57 11.38 -56.72
CA SER A 151 31.31 12.61 -56.45
C SER A 151 30.40 13.65 -55.75
N ALA A 152 30.99 14.52 -54.92
CA ALA A 152 30.37 15.74 -54.38
C ALA A 152 30.23 16.84 -55.47
N PRO A 153 29.87 18.09 -55.11
CA PRO A 153 28.54 18.61 -54.77
C PRO A 153 28.12 19.74 -55.75
N ARG A 154 26.87 20.24 -55.72
CA ARG A 154 26.55 21.67 -55.96
C ARG A 154 25.06 22.03 -55.74
N PRO A 155 24.78 23.32 -55.46
CA PRO A 155 23.56 23.87 -54.85
C PRO A 155 22.57 24.42 -55.88
N MET A 156 21.35 24.78 -55.47
CA MET A 156 20.61 25.96 -55.95
C MET A 156 19.46 26.30 -54.99
N ASP A 157 19.33 27.59 -54.72
CA ASP A 157 18.34 28.30 -53.89
C ASP A 157 16.89 28.27 -54.42
N MET A 158 15.93 28.33 -53.49
CA MET A 158 14.85 29.34 -53.35
C MET A 158 14.06 29.03 -52.07
#